data_AF-A0A0H5FPR1-F1
#
_entry.id   AF-A0A0H5FPR1-F1
#
_cell.length_a   1.000
_cell.length_b   1.000
_cell.length_c   1.000
_cell.angle_alpha   90.00
_cell.angle_beta   90.00
_cell.angle_gamma   90.00
#
_symmetry.space_group_name_H-M   'P 1'
#
loop_
_entity.id
_entity.type
_entity.pdbx_description
1 polymer ?
#
loop_
_entity_poly.entity_id
_entity_poly.type
_entity_poly.pdbx_seq_one_letter_code
_entity_poly.pdbx_strand_id
1 'polypeptide(L)'
;MEYLKKELEMNEHKIDLQDLLHQLETSIEKGLSSNIVARNIKRDGLNNLEDIKTTSEWIKFLKQMTNGFALLLWAGAILCYIVSIISFTSQPEPSYDEVYLGSALAIVVLITGIFSYYQEAKSTKIMKSFQKLIPQEATVLRDGLKMTINPSYCVVGDIVFVQSGDTIPADIRIFKSNGMKVDNSSLTGESEPQSRNTECTSDNPIETKNLGFFSTNVVEGEGVGVVVKTGNRTVMGRIANLASGLESGKTPIAVEIEHFIKIITFVAVFFGVLFFIISMAMGCNWLLSIIYLIGIIVSNVPEGLLCTVTVCLTLTAKKMAKKNCLVKYLQAVETLGST
;
A
#
# COMPACT_ATOMS: atom_id res chain seq x y z
N MET A 1 -14.83 -0.54 11.59
CA MET A 1 -14.43 0.88 11.42
C MET A 1 -14.99 1.78 12.49
N GLU A 2 -16.29 1.70 12.84
CA GLU A 2 -16.88 2.57 13.86
C GLU A 2 -16.33 2.35 15.28
N TYR A 3 -15.95 1.11 15.63
CA TYR A 3 -15.28 0.79 16.90
C TYR A 3 -13.89 1.44 17.04
N LEU A 4 -13.19 1.72 15.93
CA LEU A 4 -11.86 2.34 15.95
C LEU A 4 -11.94 3.83 16.28
N LYS A 5 -13.09 4.48 16.00
CA LYS A 5 -13.37 5.89 16.31
C LYS A 5 -13.75 6.12 17.78
N LYS A 6 -14.00 5.05 18.54
CA LYS A 6 -14.23 5.15 19.99
C LYS A 6 -12.91 5.42 20.72
N GLU A 7 -13.00 6.02 21.91
CA GLU A 7 -11.84 6.27 22.77
C GLU A 7 -11.02 5.00 23.04
N LEU A 8 -9.76 5.20 23.41
CA LEU A 8 -8.87 4.09 23.69
C LEU A 8 -9.23 3.43 25.04
N GLU A 9 -10.10 2.42 24.99
CA GLU A 9 -10.38 1.58 26.16
C GLU A 9 -9.28 0.53 26.33
N MET A 10 -8.39 0.77 27.30
CA MET A 10 -7.36 -0.16 27.76
C MET A 10 -7.38 -0.10 29.28
N ASN A 11 -7.57 -1.24 29.95
CA ASN A 11 -7.73 -1.33 31.42
C ASN A 11 -6.69 -2.25 32.06
N GLU A 12 -5.89 -2.93 31.25
CA GLU A 12 -4.88 -3.90 31.67
C GLU A 12 -3.79 -3.26 32.56
N HIS A 13 -3.64 -1.93 32.52
CA HIS A 13 -2.77 -1.20 33.42
C HIS A 13 -3.30 -1.03 34.85
N LYS A 14 -4.62 -1.10 35.03
CA LYS A 14 -5.32 -0.91 36.31
C LYS A 14 -5.53 -2.21 37.09
N ILE A 15 -5.50 -3.35 36.39
CA ILE A 15 -5.67 -4.67 36.99
C ILE A 15 -4.41 -5.03 37.79
N ASP A 16 -4.58 -5.72 38.93
CA ASP A 16 -3.45 -6.26 39.68
C ASP A 16 -2.65 -7.25 38.82
N LEU A 17 -1.34 -7.31 39.04
CA LEU A 17 -0.45 -8.14 38.25
C LEU A 17 -0.84 -9.63 38.33
N GLN A 18 -1.21 -10.13 39.51
CA GLN A 18 -1.55 -11.55 39.67
C GLN A 18 -2.83 -11.91 38.92
N ASP A 19 -3.83 -11.04 39.00
CA ASP A 19 -5.10 -11.20 38.29
C ASP A 19 -4.89 -11.14 36.78
N LEU A 20 -4.05 -10.22 36.30
CA LEU A 20 -3.72 -10.11 34.88
C LEU A 20 -3.00 -11.36 34.36
N LEU A 21 -2.02 -11.88 35.11
CA LEU A 21 -1.31 -13.11 34.73
C LEU A 21 -2.24 -14.32 34.69
N HIS A 22 -3.17 -14.40 35.64
CA HIS A 22 -4.19 -15.44 35.68
C HIS A 22 -5.15 -15.33 34.48
N GLN A 23 -5.61 -14.12 34.15
CA GLN A 23 -6.45 -13.88 32.96
C GLN A 23 -5.74 -14.24 31.64
N LEU A 24 -4.42 -14.07 31.58
CA LEU A 24 -3.61 -14.34 30.40
C LEU A 24 -3.03 -15.76 30.35
N GLU A 25 -3.36 -16.63 31.31
CA GLU A 25 -2.83 -18.00 31.44
C GLU A 25 -1.28 -18.06 31.39
N THR A 26 -0.60 -17.06 31.95
CA THR A 26 0.86 -16.90 31.86
C THR A 26 1.55 -16.80 33.22
N SER A 27 2.84 -17.11 33.26
CA SER A 27 3.67 -17.13 34.48
C SER A 27 4.89 -16.25 34.31
N ILE A 28 5.29 -15.52 35.36
CA ILE A 28 6.50 -14.69 35.34
C ILE A 28 7.77 -15.54 35.17
N GLU A 29 7.81 -16.73 35.77
CA GLU A 29 9.02 -17.58 35.78
C GLU A 29 9.14 -18.48 34.56
N LYS A 30 8.00 -18.99 34.07
CA LYS A 30 7.97 -19.95 32.96
C LYS A 30 7.51 -19.33 31.63
N GLY A 31 6.91 -18.15 31.66
CA GLY A 31 6.25 -17.58 30.49
C GLY A 31 5.08 -18.45 30.02
N LEU A 32 4.73 -18.33 28.75
CA LEU A 32 3.72 -19.18 28.12
C LEU A 32 4.29 -20.55 27.72
N SER A 33 3.43 -21.57 27.74
CA SER A 33 3.78 -22.86 27.14
C SER A 33 3.62 -22.84 25.62
N SER A 34 4.44 -23.60 24.91
CA SER A 34 4.34 -23.73 23.44
C SER A 34 2.94 -24.12 22.94
N ASN A 35 2.18 -24.89 23.74
CA ASN A 35 0.79 -25.27 23.42
C ASN A 35 -0.18 -24.09 23.50
N ILE A 36 -0.02 -23.22 24.51
CA ILE A 36 -0.85 -22.00 24.65
C ILE A 36 -0.48 -21.00 23.56
N VAL A 37 0.81 -20.87 23.22
CA VAL A 37 1.25 -20.02 22.11
C VAL A 37 0.61 -20.47 20.80
N ALA A 38 0.65 -21.76 20.46
CA ALA A 38 0.02 -22.28 19.25
C ALA A 38 -1.50 -22.07 19.24
N ARG A 39 -2.16 -22.17 20.39
CA ARG A 39 -3.59 -21.86 20.55
C ARG A 39 -3.87 -20.38 20.32
N ASN A 40 -3.08 -19.50 20.92
CA ASN A 40 -3.24 -18.05 20.81
C ASN A 40 -2.99 -17.59 19.37
N ILE A 41 -1.95 -18.10 18.68
CA ILE A 41 -1.73 -17.81 17.25
C ILE A 41 -2.94 -18.20 16.40
N LYS A 42 -3.56 -19.37 16.66
CA LYS A 42 -4.78 -19.80 15.93
C LYS A 42 -6.00 -18.93 16.24
N ARG A 43 -6.15 -18.46 17.48
CA ARG A 43 -7.27 -17.62 17.93
C ARG A 43 -7.14 -16.17 17.43
N ASP A 44 -5.95 -15.61 17.59
CA ASP A 44 -5.67 -14.18 17.54
C ASP A 44 -4.92 -13.73 16.28
N GLY A 45 -4.35 -14.67 15.53
CA GLY A 45 -3.45 -14.38 14.42
C GLY A 45 -2.03 -14.00 14.88
N LEU A 46 -1.19 -13.68 13.90
CA LEU A 46 0.17 -13.19 14.13
C LEU A 46 0.15 -11.73 14.60
N ASN A 47 1.20 -11.30 15.31
CA ASN A 47 1.44 -9.91 15.69
C ASN A 47 1.95 -9.10 14.48
N ASN A 48 1.10 -9.02 13.47
CA ASN A 48 1.31 -8.18 12.29
C ASN A 48 0.13 -7.21 12.19
N LEU A 49 0.43 -6.01 11.68
CA LEU A 49 -0.61 -5.15 11.15
C LEU A 49 -1.20 -5.87 9.94
N GLU A 50 -2.53 -5.89 9.81
CA GLU A 50 -3.14 -6.49 8.62
C GLU A 50 -2.62 -5.76 7.38
N ASP A 51 -2.01 -6.52 6.46
CA ASP A 51 -1.65 -5.99 5.16
C ASP A 51 -2.95 -5.49 4.50
N ILE A 52 -3.00 -4.18 4.20
CA ILE A 52 -4.09 -3.59 3.43
C ILE A 52 -4.26 -4.44 2.18
N LYS A 53 -5.46 -5.01 1.98
CA LYS A 53 -5.76 -5.92 0.88
C LYS A 53 -5.17 -5.37 -0.41
N THR A 54 -4.13 -6.02 -0.89
CA THR A 54 -3.50 -5.59 -2.14
C THR A 54 -4.47 -5.88 -3.27
N THR A 55 -4.56 -4.96 -4.24
CA THR A 55 -5.32 -5.21 -5.45
C THR A 55 -4.73 -6.43 -6.16
N SER A 56 -5.61 -7.34 -6.60
CA SER A 56 -5.17 -8.53 -7.34
C SER A 56 -4.37 -8.13 -8.58
N GLU A 57 -3.30 -8.87 -8.88
CA GLU A 57 -2.40 -8.54 -10.00
C GLU A 57 -3.13 -8.49 -11.35
N TRP A 58 -4.16 -9.33 -11.55
CA TRP A 58 -5.00 -9.28 -12.75
C TRP A 58 -5.84 -8.00 -12.83
N ILE A 59 -6.29 -7.47 -11.68
CA ILE A 59 -7.03 -6.19 -11.63
C ILE A 59 -6.09 -5.04 -11.98
N LYS A 60 -4.84 -5.06 -11.49
CA LYS A 60 -3.83 -4.08 -11.87
C LYS A 60 -3.54 -4.11 -13.37
N PHE A 61 -3.40 -5.32 -13.94
CA PHE A 61 -3.23 -5.51 -15.37
C PHE A 61 -4.40 -4.94 -16.18
N LEU A 62 -5.64 -5.28 -15.81
CA LEU A 62 -6.84 -4.74 -16.48
C LEU A 62 -6.95 -3.21 -16.34
N LYS A 63 -6.53 -2.66 -15.21
CA LYS A 63 -6.47 -1.21 -15.00
C LYS A 63 -5.48 -0.53 -15.96
N GLN A 64 -4.36 -1.19 -16.28
CA GLN A 64 -3.43 -0.68 -17.30
C GLN A 64 -4.03 -0.75 -18.71
N MET A 65 -4.83 -1.77 -19.02
CA MET A 65 -5.52 -1.90 -20.31
C MET A 65 -6.72 -0.95 -20.49
N THR A 66 -7.18 -0.31 -19.41
CA THR A 66 -8.33 0.61 -19.41
C THR A 66 -7.93 2.05 -19.09
N ASN A 67 -6.63 2.35 -19.08
CA ASN A 67 -6.14 3.70 -18.88
C ASN A 67 -6.48 4.58 -20.09
N GLY A 68 -6.64 5.90 -19.90
CA GLY A 68 -7.37 6.76 -20.85
C GLY A 68 -7.01 6.61 -22.34
N PHE A 69 -5.72 6.58 -22.68
CA PHE A 69 -5.27 6.36 -24.06
C PHE A 69 -5.61 4.96 -24.61
N ALA A 70 -5.56 3.93 -23.78
CA ALA A 70 -5.95 2.58 -24.17
C ALA A 70 -7.45 2.51 -24.50
N LEU A 71 -8.31 3.29 -23.82
CA LEU A 71 -9.74 3.37 -24.15
C LEU A 71 -10.00 3.95 -25.54
N LEU A 72 -9.22 4.96 -25.97
CA LEU A 72 -9.32 5.50 -27.33
C LEU A 72 -8.93 4.46 -28.38
N LEU A 73 -7.86 3.70 -28.13
CA LEU A 73 -7.41 2.66 -29.04
C LEU A 73 -8.39 1.48 -29.07
N TRP A 74 -8.98 1.08 -27.93
CA TRP A 74 -10.06 0.10 -27.88
C TRP A 74 -11.28 0.57 -28.65
N ALA A 75 -11.68 1.84 -28.49
CA ALA A 75 -12.78 2.41 -29.25
C ALA A 75 -12.49 2.36 -30.75
N GLY A 76 -11.28 2.75 -31.18
CA GLY A 76 -10.84 2.66 -32.58
C GLY A 76 -10.86 1.23 -33.12
N ALA A 77 -10.34 0.26 -32.37
CA ALA A 77 -10.35 -1.16 -32.75
C ALA A 77 -11.78 -1.70 -32.90
N ILE A 78 -12.66 -1.41 -31.93
CA ILE A 78 -14.08 -1.80 -31.99
C ILE A 78 -14.75 -1.18 -33.23
N LEU A 79 -14.44 0.10 -33.52
CA LEU A 79 -15.01 0.81 -34.66
C LEU A 79 -14.52 0.21 -35.99
N CYS A 80 -13.25 -0.18 -36.12
CA CYS A 80 -12.74 -0.95 -37.26
C CYS A 80 -13.49 -2.29 -37.46
N TYR A 81 -13.76 -3.03 -36.39
CA TYR A 81 -14.51 -4.28 -36.49
C TYR A 81 -15.97 -4.05 -36.91
N ILE A 82 -16.62 -3.00 -36.40
CA ILE A 82 -17.97 -2.61 -36.82
C ILE A 82 -17.99 -2.27 -38.32
N VAL A 83 -17.03 -1.46 -38.79
CA VAL A 83 -16.88 -1.10 -40.21
C VAL A 83 -16.69 -2.36 -41.06
N SER A 84 -15.83 -3.29 -40.63
CA SER A 84 -15.60 -4.55 -41.34
C SER A 84 -16.88 -5.38 -41.49
N ILE A 85 -17.69 -5.51 -40.43
CA ILE A 85 -18.96 -6.25 -40.47
C ILE A 85 -19.92 -5.61 -41.49
N ILE A 86 -19.99 -4.27 -41.53
CA ILE A 86 -20.85 -3.55 -42.48
C ILE A 86 -20.34 -3.71 -43.92
N SER A 87 -19.03 -3.60 -44.14
CA SER A 87 -18.40 -3.81 -45.45
C SER A 87 -18.68 -5.22 -45.99
N PHE A 88 -18.57 -6.24 -45.13
CA PHE A 88 -18.86 -7.63 -45.49
C PHE A 88 -20.32 -7.88 -45.91
N THR A 89 -21.24 -7.07 -45.39
CA THR A 89 -22.68 -7.17 -45.72
C THR A 89 -23.05 -6.34 -46.95
N SER A 90 -22.33 -5.25 -47.22
CA SER A 90 -22.73 -4.23 -48.21
C SER A 90 -21.95 -4.28 -49.51
N GLN A 91 -20.76 -4.89 -49.53
CA GLN A 91 -19.90 -4.95 -50.71
C GLN A 91 -19.71 -6.39 -51.21
N PRO A 92 -19.74 -6.62 -52.54
CA PRO A 92 -19.60 -7.95 -53.13
C PRO A 92 -18.18 -8.53 -52.99
N GLU A 93 -17.15 -7.68 -52.85
CA GLU A 93 -15.77 -8.07 -52.54
C GLU A 93 -15.23 -7.22 -51.37
N PRO A 94 -15.45 -7.64 -50.12
CA PRO A 94 -14.96 -6.89 -48.95
C PRO A 94 -13.44 -7.03 -48.81
N SER A 95 -12.76 -5.91 -48.57
CA SER A 95 -11.36 -5.90 -48.13
C SER A 95 -11.23 -6.43 -46.70
N TYR A 96 -10.08 -7.02 -46.39
CA TYR A 96 -9.72 -7.43 -45.03
C TYR A 96 -8.92 -6.34 -44.28
N ASP A 97 -8.67 -5.20 -44.93
CA ASP A 97 -7.82 -4.11 -44.43
C ASP A 97 -8.33 -3.57 -43.09
N GLU A 98 -9.64 -3.48 -42.91
CA GLU A 98 -10.27 -3.01 -41.67
C GLU A 98 -10.10 -4.00 -40.51
N VAL A 99 -10.11 -5.31 -40.82
CA VAL A 99 -9.83 -6.37 -39.83
C VAL A 99 -8.36 -6.35 -39.44
N TYR A 100 -7.45 -6.17 -40.41
CA TYR A 100 -6.03 -6.03 -40.14
C TYR A 100 -5.73 -4.79 -39.30
N LEU A 101 -6.36 -3.65 -39.60
CA LEU A 101 -6.21 -2.43 -38.81
C LEU A 101 -6.76 -2.59 -37.39
N GLY A 102 -7.98 -3.14 -37.24
CA GLY A 102 -8.59 -3.38 -35.93
C GLY A 102 -7.79 -4.36 -35.07
N SER A 103 -7.28 -5.44 -35.67
CA SER A 103 -6.42 -6.41 -34.99
C SER A 103 -5.05 -5.81 -34.63
N ALA A 104 -4.45 -5.01 -35.51
CA ALA A 104 -3.21 -4.30 -35.22
C ALA A 104 -3.37 -3.34 -34.01
N LEU A 105 -4.46 -2.58 -33.95
CA LEU A 105 -4.76 -1.71 -32.81
C LEU A 105 -4.95 -2.51 -31.52
N ALA A 106 -5.69 -3.61 -31.55
CA ALA A 106 -5.86 -4.48 -30.39
C ALA A 106 -4.52 -5.08 -29.90
N ILE A 107 -3.65 -5.49 -30.83
CA ILE A 107 -2.30 -5.99 -30.52
C ILE A 107 -1.44 -4.89 -29.90
N VAL A 108 -1.48 -3.66 -30.43
CA VAL A 108 -0.76 -2.52 -29.85
C VAL A 108 -1.21 -2.27 -28.41
N VAL A 109 -2.52 -2.27 -28.15
CA VAL A 109 -3.04 -2.10 -26.78
C VAL A 109 -2.62 -3.23 -25.85
N LEU A 110 -2.62 -4.47 -26.34
CA LEU A 110 -2.14 -5.62 -25.57
C LEU A 110 -0.65 -5.51 -25.23
N ILE A 111 0.20 -5.22 -26.21
CA ILE A 111 1.64 -5.09 -26.01
C ILE A 111 1.95 -3.93 -25.06
N THR A 112 1.33 -2.77 -25.26
CA THR A 112 1.53 -1.60 -24.40
C THR A 112 1.00 -1.83 -22.99
N GLY A 113 -0.13 -2.51 -22.83
CA GLY A 113 -0.68 -2.91 -21.53
C GLY A 113 0.23 -3.89 -20.77
N ILE A 114 0.74 -4.93 -21.44
CA ILE A 114 1.70 -5.88 -20.88
C ILE A 114 2.99 -5.16 -20.47
N PHE A 115 3.52 -4.30 -21.33
CA PHE A 115 4.74 -3.54 -21.04
C PHE A 115 4.55 -2.58 -19.87
N SER A 116 3.43 -1.86 -19.83
CA SER A 116 3.08 -0.95 -18.73
C SER A 116 2.95 -1.69 -17.39
N TYR A 117 2.23 -2.82 -17.39
CA TYR A 117 2.10 -3.68 -16.21
C TYR A 117 3.46 -4.23 -15.75
N TYR A 118 4.29 -4.73 -16.67
CA TYR A 118 5.61 -5.25 -16.33
C TYR A 118 6.50 -4.17 -15.71
N GLN A 119 6.46 -2.95 -16.24
CA GLN A 119 7.20 -1.81 -15.68
C GLN A 119 6.70 -1.39 -14.30
N GLU A 120 5.39 -1.34 -14.11
CA GLU A 120 4.79 -1.04 -12.80
C GLU A 120 5.12 -2.13 -11.77
N ALA A 121 5.05 -3.40 -12.16
CA ALA A 121 5.40 -4.54 -11.32
C ALA A 121 6.89 -4.52 -10.93
N LYS A 122 7.79 -4.22 -11.89
CA LYS A 122 9.23 -4.07 -11.62
C LYS A 122 9.49 -2.94 -10.62
N SER A 123 8.83 -1.81 -10.79
CA SER A 123 9.00 -0.64 -9.91
C SER A 123 8.47 -0.91 -8.51
N THR A 124 7.32 -1.61 -8.40
CA THR A 124 6.75 -2.07 -7.12
C THR A 124 7.67 -3.07 -6.42
N LYS A 125 8.33 -3.97 -7.16
CA LYS A 125 9.28 -4.95 -6.59
C LYS A 125 10.52 -4.27 -6.00
N ILE A 126 11.06 -3.26 -6.69
CA ILE A 126 12.17 -2.44 -6.17
C ILE A 126 11.72 -1.78 -4.86
N MET A 127 10.51 -1.24 -4.82
CA MET A 127 9.97 -0.60 -3.63
C MET A 127 9.83 -1.54 -2.43
N LYS A 128 9.27 -2.74 -2.65
CA LYS A 128 9.16 -3.78 -1.60
C LYS A 128 10.51 -4.26 -1.08
N SER A 129 11.56 -4.26 -1.92
CA SER A 129 12.89 -4.66 -1.48
C SER A 129 13.50 -3.71 -0.45
N PHE A 130 13.13 -2.42 -0.49
CA PHE A 130 13.60 -1.45 0.49
C PHE A 130 12.92 -1.60 1.85
N GLN A 131 11.67 -2.06 1.91
CA GLN A 131 10.96 -2.29 3.18
C GLN A 131 11.54 -3.45 4.01
N LYS A 132 12.24 -4.39 3.36
CA LYS A 132 12.83 -5.57 4.01
C LYS A 132 14.15 -5.29 4.75
N LEU A 133 14.66 -4.06 4.71
CA LEU A 133 15.97 -3.71 5.24
C LEU A 133 15.99 -3.42 6.75
N ILE A 134 14.87 -3.59 7.46
CA ILE A 134 14.81 -3.40 8.92
C ILE A 134 14.30 -4.69 9.57
N PRO A 135 15.18 -5.68 9.83
CA PRO A 135 14.82 -6.80 10.68
C PRO A 135 14.73 -6.31 12.13
N GLN A 136 13.56 -6.49 12.75
CA GLN A 136 13.38 -6.37 14.19
C GLN A 136 13.32 -7.79 14.78
N GLU A 137 13.99 -8.01 15.90
CA GLU A 137 13.95 -9.23 16.69
C GLU A 137 13.33 -8.92 18.06
N ALA A 138 12.68 -9.90 18.69
CA ALA A 138 12.09 -9.77 20.01
C ALA A 138 12.54 -10.92 20.92
N THR A 139 12.88 -10.63 22.17
CA THR A 139 13.27 -11.65 23.16
C THR A 139 12.10 -11.97 24.08
N VAL A 140 11.68 -13.24 24.13
CA VAL A 140 10.52 -13.70 24.94
C VAL A 140 10.87 -14.86 25.87
N LEU A 141 10.10 -15.04 26.94
CA LEU A 141 10.13 -16.22 27.82
C LEU A 141 9.03 -17.21 27.42
N ARG A 142 9.41 -18.43 27.05
CA ARG A 142 8.48 -19.52 26.78
C ARG A 142 9.02 -20.83 27.34
N ASP A 143 8.17 -21.64 27.95
CA ASP A 143 8.54 -22.91 28.60
C ASP A 143 9.76 -22.79 29.56
N GLY A 144 9.92 -21.64 30.22
CA GLY A 144 11.03 -21.33 31.13
C GLY A 144 12.35 -20.94 30.45
N LEU A 145 12.37 -20.83 29.12
CA LEU A 145 13.56 -20.51 28.33
C LEU A 145 13.41 -19.15 27.65
N LYS A 146 14.46 -18.33 27.72
CA LYS A 146 14.54 -17.09 26.94
C LYS A 146 14.89 -17.43 25.50
N MET A 147 14.12 -16.94 24.54
CA MET A 147 14.34 -17.18 23.13
C MET A 147 14.11 -15.91 22.30
N THR A 148 14.93 -15.72 21.28
CA THR A 148 14.78 -14.65 20.30
C THR A 148 13.87 -15.13 19.18
N ILE A 149 12.81 -14.38 18.91
CA ILE A 149 11.81 -14.67 17.89
C ILE A 149 11.61 -13.46 16.98
N ASN A 150 11.03 -13.71 15.80
CA ASN A 150 10.49 -12.62 15.00
C ASN A 150 9.30 -11.98 15.75
N PRO A 151 9.22 -10.65 15.87
CA PRO A 151 8.12 -9.94 16.54
C PRO A 151 6.72 -10.35 16.05
N SER A 152 6.60 -10.81 14.80
CA SER A 152 5.35 -11.33 14.22
C SER A 152 4.77 -12.52 15.01
N TYR A 153 5.62 -13.28 15.70
CA TYR A 153 5.21 -14.46 16.48
C TYR A 153 4.92 -14.15 17.95
N CYS A 154 5.03 -12.89 18.39
CA CYS A 154 4.60 -12.50 19.73
C CYS A 154 3.07 -12.69 19.85
N VAL A 155 2.63 -13.22 20.98
CA VAL A 155 1.21 -13.41 21.30
C VAL A 155 0.85 -12.75 22.62
N VAL A 156 -0.44 -12.46 22.80
CA VAL A 156 -0.97 -11.98 24.09
C VAL A 156 -0.62 -13.00 25.19
N GLY A 157 -0.07 -12.50 26.30
CA GLY A 157 0.42 -13.29 27.42
C GLY A 157 1.92 -13.63 27.38
N ASP A 158 2.62 -13.40 26.26
CA ASP A 158 4.08 -13.58 26.23
C ASP A 158 4.77 -12.63 27.23
N ILE A 159 5.81 -13.13 27.89
CA ILE A 159 6.71 -12.28 28.69
C ILE A 159 7.84 -11.83 27.77
N VAL A 160 7.98 -10.53 27.60
CA VAL A 160 8.96 -9.90 26.70
C VAL A 160 10.04 -9.21 27.53
N PHE A 161 11.29 -9.42 27.12
CA PHE A 161 12.44 -8.66 27.63
C PHE A 161 12.81 -7.59 26.62
N VAL A 162 12.95 -6.36 27.10
CA VAL A 162 13.38 -5.23 26.30
C VAL A 162 14.54 -4.52 27.00
N GLN A 163 15.54 -4.13 26.23
CA GLN A 163 16.72 -3.41 26.71
C GLN A 163 16.96 -2.17 25.84
N SER A 164 17.82 -1.28 26.33
CA SER A 164 18.28 -0.11 25.60
C SER A 164 18.65 -0.44 24.15
N GLY A 165 18.02 0.24 23.19
CA GLY A 165 18.19 0.03 21.75
C GLY A 165 17.12 -0.85 21.10
N ASP A 166 16.33 -1.59 21.88
CA ASP A 166 15.25 -2.42 21.35
C ASP A 166 14.00 -1.59 21.05
N THR A 167 13.27 -1.98 20.00
CA THR A 167 11.89 -1.53 19.77
C THR A 167 10.93 -2.46 20.50
N ILE A 168 9.91 -1.88 21.16
CA ILE A 168 8.89 -2.67 21.84
C ILE A 168 8.03 -3.42 20.79
N PRO A 169 7.95 -4.77 20.84
CA PRO A 169 7.37 -5.57 19.76
C PRO A 169 5.84 -5.62 19.74
N ALA A 170 5.18 -5.28 20.84
CA ALA A 170 3.73 -5.27 21.01
C ALA A 170 3.36 -4.35 22.19
N ASP A 171 2.08 -4.09 22.45
CA ASP A 171 1.75 -3.34 23.68
C ASP A 171 1.96 -4.26 24.90
N ILE A 172 2.76 -3.80 25.85
CA ILE A 172 3.16 -4.57 27.03
C ILE A 172 2.77 -3.87 28.34
N ARG A 173 2.35 -4.65 29.32
CA ARG A 173 2.23 -4.24 30.73
C ARG A 173 3.53 -4.55 31.45
N ILE A 174 4.24 -3.51 31.86
CA ILE A 174 5.56 -3.60 32.50
C ILE A 174 5.38 -4.03 33.94
N PHE A 175 6.09 -5.08 34.36
CA PHE A 175 6.06 -5.57 35.75
C PHE A 175 7.45 -5.65 36.38
N LYS A 176 8.51 -5.42 35.60
CA LYS A 176 9.87 -5.17 36.09
C LYS A 176 10.49 -4.04 35.26
N SER A 177 11.09 -3.07 35.92
CA SER A 177 11.78 -1.95 35.28
C SER A 177 13.04 -1.62 36.06
N ASN A 178 14.15 -1.42 35.35
CA ASN A 178 15.41 -0.99 35.91
C ASN A 178 15.93 0.20 35.10
N GLY A 179 15.61 1.41 35.56
CA GLY A 179 15.96 2.65 34.87
C GLY A 179 15.36 2.79 33.47
N MET A 180 14.30 2.04 33.14
CA MET A 180 13.74 1.99 31.80
C MET A 180 13.15 3.34 31.39
N LYS A 181 13.57 3.85 30.23
CA LYS A 181 12.96 5.01 29.56
C LYS A 181 12.63 4.66 28.12
N VAL A 182 11.50 5.16 27.64
CA VAL A 182 11.03 4.92 26.27
C VAL A 182 10.80 6.23 25.53
N ASP A 183 11.09 6.22 24.24
CA ASP A 183 10.76 7.28 23.32
C ASP A 183 9.36 7.01 22.74
N ASN A 184 8.40 7.84 23.14
CA ASN A 184 7.02 7.80 22.69
C ASN A 184 6.75 8.73 21.50
N SER A 185 7.78 9.29 20.85
CA SER A 185 7.62 10.21 19.71
C SER A 185 6.76 9.64 18.59
N SER A 186 6.80 8.31 18.37
CA SER A 186 5.92 7.60 17.44
C SER A 186 4.42 7.77 17.74
N LEU A 187 4.04 7.98 19.00
CA LEU A 187 2.65 8.15 19.44
C LEU A 187 2.28 9.60 19.75
N THR A 188 3.17 10.35 20.43
CA THR A 188 2.88 11.70 20.94
C THR A 188 3.47 12.82 20.08
N GLY A 189 4.46 12.52 19.24
CA GLY A 189 5.24 13.52 18.50
C GLY A 189 6.36 14.18 19.32
N GLU A 190 6.47 13.89 20.62
CA GLU A 190 7.47 14.46 21.52
C GLU A 190 8.62 13.47 21.75
N SER A 191 9.87 13.91 21.57
CA SER A 191 11.07 13.07 21.70
C SER A 191 11.63 12.99 23.13
N GLU A 192 10.98 13.60 24.12
CA GLU A 192 11.44 13.56 25.51
C GLU A 192 11.26 12.14 26.09
N PRO A 193 12.35 11.45 26.51
CA PRO A 193 12.27 10.08 27.01
C PRO A 193 11.40 9.99 28.27
N GLN A 194 10.40 9.11 28.23
CA GLN A 194 9.45 8.93 29.33
C GLN A 194 9.83 7.72 30.18
N SER A 195 10.02 7.92 31.48
CA SER A 195 10.33 6.83 32.43
C SER A 195 9.18 5.84 32.55
N ARG A 196 9.53 4.56 32.57
CA ARG A 196 8.60 3.45 32.74
C ARG A 196 8.79 2.77 34.10
N ASN A 197 7.70 2.44 34.77
CA ASN A 197 7.70 1.80 36.09
C ASN A 197 6.65 0.68 36.15
N THR A 198 6.54 -0.04 37.26
CA THR A 198 5.60 -1.15 37.42
C THR A 198 4.22 -0.70 37.91
N GLU A 199 4.14 0.47 38.54
CA GLU A 199 2.92 1.03 39.14
C GLU A 199 2.05 1.80 38.15
N CYS A 200 0.73 1.71 38.33
CA CYS A 200 -0.23 2.50 37.56
C CYS A 200 -0.23 3.94 38.07
N THR A 201 0.12 4.90 37.21
CA THR A 201 0.27 6.32 37.62
C THR A 201 -0.80 7.25 37.08
N SER A 202 -1.56 6.82 36.06
CA SER A 202 -2.64 7.61 35.47
C SER A 202 -3.78 6.69 35.05
N ASP A 203 -5.00 7.22 35.05
CA ASP A 203 -6.15 6.54 34.47
C ASP A 203 -6.04 6.42 32.95
N ASN A 204 -5.40 7.41 32.31
CA ASN A 204 -5.16 7.42 30.89
C ASN A 204 -4.05 6.41 30.54
N PRO A 205 -4.33 5.39 29.71
CA PRO A 205 -3.34 4.38 29.34
C PRO A 205 -2.11 4.98 28.66
N ILE A 206 -2.22 6.06 27.87
CA ILE A 206 -1.06 6.65 27.17
C ILE A 206 -0.08 7.32 28.15
N GLU A 207 -0.60 7.88 29.25
CA GLU A 207 0.19 8.62 30.24
C GLU A 207 0.73 7.74 31.36
N THR A 208 0.12 6.58 31.63
CA THR A 208 0.58 5.72 32.70
C THR A 208 1.98 5.17 32.42
N LYS A 209 2.80 5.04 33.47
CA LYS A 209 4.20 4.60 33.35
C LYS A 209 4.36 3.09 33.22
N ASN A 210 3.31 2.32 33.45
CA ASN A 210 3.34 0.86 33.47
C ASN A 210 2.94 0.18 32.16
N LEU A 211 2.77 0.95 31.09
CA LEU A 211 2.59 0.44 29.74
C LEU A 211 3.79 0.81 28.86
N GLY A 212 4.15 -0.10 27.98
CA GLY A 212 5.01 0.14 26.82
C GLY A 212 4.22 -0.13 25.55
N PHE A 213 4.42 0.68 24.50
CA PHE A 213 3.60 0.64 23.30
C PHE A 213 4.36 0.12 22.09
N PHE A 214 3.66 -0.59 21.22
CA PHE A 214 4.21 -1.06 19.95
C PHE A 214 4.84 0.10 19.15
N SER A 215 6.02 -0.13 18.56
CA SER A 215 6.79 0.85 17.77
C SER A 215 7.43 2.01 18.56
N THR A 216 7.43 1.95 19.89
CA THR A 216 8.27 2.83 20.74
C THR A 216 9.63 2.19 20.97
N ASN A 217 10.66 3.02 21.17
CA ASN A 217 12.03 2.55 21.38
C ASN A 217 12.43 2.68 22.84
N VAL A 218 13.12 1.69 23.37
CA VAL A 218 13.74 1.78 24.70
C VAL A 218 15.05 2.55 24.56
N VAL A 219 15.11 3.72 25.18
CA VAL A 219 16.26 4.64 25.07
C VAL A 219 17.33 4.30 26.10
N GLU A 220 16.90 3.90 27.31
CA GLU A 220 17.77 3.59 28.43
C GLU A 220 17.16 2.48 29.30
N GLY A 221 18.03 1.76 30.01
CA GLY A 221 17.63 0.75 31.00
C GLY A 221 17.14 -0.56 30.40
N GLU A 222 16.51 -1.37 31.24
CA GLU A 222 15.91 -2.65 30.86
C GLU A 222 14.54 -2.83 31.52
N GLY A 223 13.67 -3.57 30.85
CA GLY A 223 12.31 -3.83 31.31
C GLY A 223 11.84 -5.24 30.96
N VAL A 224 10.91 -5.73 31.77
CA VAL A 224 10.17 -6.96 31.51
C VAL A 224 8.69 -6.67 31.61
N GLY A 225 7.94 -7.09 30.59
CA GLY A 225 6.51 -6.88 30.52
C GLY A 225 5.77 -8.06 29.91
N VAL A 226 4.48 -8.15 30.19
CA VAL A 226 3.57 -9.12 29.59
C VAL A 226 2.83 -8.48 28.42
N VAL A 227 2.74 -9.16 27.28
CA VAL A 227 2.01 -8.67 26.11
C VAL A 227 0.52 -8.64 26.40
N VAL A 228 -0.10 -7.48 26.23
CA VAL A 228 -1.53 -7.26 26.48
C VAL A 228 -2.32 -7.08 25.18
N LYS A 229 -1.73 -6.48 24.14
CA LYS A 229 -2.33 -6.36 22.80
C LYS A 229 -1.29 -6.65 21.71
N THR A 230 -1.74 -7.25 20.62
CA THR A 230 -0.92 -7.56 19.43
C THR A 230 -1.58 -7.08 18.14
N GLY A 231 -0.76 -6.80 17.13
CA GLY A 231 -1.15 -6.43 15.77
C GLY A 231 -2.09 -5.22 15.75
N ASN A 232 -3.20 -5.36 15.01
CA ASN A 232 -4.24 -4.33 14.85
C ASN A 232 -4.89 -3.85 16.16
N ARG A 233 -4.79 -4.62 17.25
CA ARG A 233 -5.38 -4.27 18.56
C ARG A 233 -4.47 -3.39 19.41
N THR A 234 -3.20 -3.22 19.01
CA THR A 234 -2.28 -2.29 19.68
C THR A 234 -2.73 -0.85 19.48
N VAL A 235 -2.27 0.08 20.32
CA VAL A 235 -2.53 1.52 20.16
C VAL A 235 -2.09 1.98 18.76
N MET A 236 -0.86 1.68 18.37
CA MET A 236 -0.34 2.06 17.07
C MET A 236 -1.02 1.31 15.92
N GLY A 237 -1.43 0.04 16.12
CA GLY A 237 -2.20 -0.71 15.14
C GLY A 237 -3.60 -0.15 14.89
N ARG A 238 -4.25 0.39 15.93
CA ARG A 238 -5.52 1.13 15.79
C ARG A 238 -5.33 2.42 14.99
N ILE A 239 -4.28 3.19 15.31
CA ILE A 239 -3.91 4.41 14.58
C ILE A 239 -3.63 4.09 13.10
N ALA A 240 -2.84 3.05 12.83
CA ALA A 240 -2.52 2.60 11.48
C ALA A 240 -3.78 2.19 10.70
N ASN A 241 -4.73 1.49 11.32
CA ASN A 241 -5.99 1.12 10.67
C ASN A 241 -6.90 2.33 10.41
N LEU A 242 -6.96 3.29 11.34
CA LEU A 242 -7.68 4.54 11.12
C LEU A 242 -7.10 5.32 9.95
N ALA A 243 -5.76 5.45 9.91
CA ALA A 243 -5.05 6.13 8.82
C ALA A 243 -5.23 5.40 7.48
N SER A 244 -5.21 4.07 7.47
CA SER A 244 -5.37 3.25 6.26
C SER A 244 -6.80 3.29 5.70
N GLY A 245 -7.78 3.56 6.56
CA GLY A 245 -9.17 3.74 6.14
C GLY A 245 -9.49 5.12 5.57
N LEU A 246 -8.54 6.05 5.60
CA LEU A 246 -8.65 7.30 4.85
C LEU A 246 -8.32 6.99 3.40
N GLU A 247 -9.26 7.24 2.48
CA GLU A 247 -8.99 7.09 1.06
C GLU A 247 -7.79 7.97 0.68
N SER A 248 -6.72 7.33 0.20
CA SER A 248 -5.61 8.07 -0.41
C SER A 248 -6.15 8.84 -1.60
N GLY A 249 -6.17 10.17 -1.47
CA GLY A 249 -6.50 11.07 -2.56
C GLY A 249 -5.57 10.87 -3.76
N LYS A 250 -5.99 11.35 -4.94
CA LYS A 250 -5.13 11.34 -6.13
C LYS A 250 -3.91 12.23 -5.87
N THR A 251 -2.72 11.74 -6.25
CA THR A 251 -1.48 12.54 -6.15
C THR A 251 -1.46 13.67 -7.17
N PRO A 252 -0.74 14.77 -6.94
CA PRO A 252 -0.67 15.89 -7.89
C PRO A 252 -0.26 15.44 -9.30
N ILE A 253 0.80 14.65 -9.42
CA ILE A 253 1.19 14.05 -10.71
C ILE A 253 0.09 13.21 -11.37
N ALA A 254 -0.76 12.51 -10.60
CA ALA A 254 -1.84 11.72 -11.16
C ALA A 254 -2.98 12.62 -11.69
N VAL A 255 -3.25 13.73 -11.01
CA VAL A 255 -4.20 14.75 -11.46
C VAL A 255 -3.70 15.41 -12.74
N GLU A 256 -2.41 15.76 -12.81
CA GLU A 256 -1.80 16.36 -14.00
C GLU A 256 -1.78 15.40 -15.19
N ILE A 257 -1.48 14.11 -14.96
CA ILE A 257 -1.57 13.08 -16.01
C ILE A 257 -3.02 12.97 -16.52
N GLU A 258 -4.01 12.95 -15.63
CA GLU A 258 -5.41 12.88 -16.03
C GLU A 258 -5.85 14.13 -16.82
N HIS A 259 -5.42 15.31 -16.40
CA HIS A 259 -5.66 16.55 -17.10
C HIS A 259 -5.01 16.55 -18.50
N PHE A 260 -3.75 16.13 -18.59
CA PHE A 260 -3.04 15.98 -19.84
C PHE A 260 -3.74 14.99 -20.79
N ILE A 261 -4.14 13.81 -20.29
CA ILE A 261 -4.89 12.81 -21.07
C ILE A 261 -6.17 13.43 -21.63
N LYS A 262 -6.92 14.20 -20.82
CA LYS A 262 -8.16 14.86 -21.27
C LYS A 262 -7.91 15.88 -22.38
N ILE A 263 -6.87 16.70 -22.27
CA ILE A 263 -6.50 17.67 -23.31
C ILE A 263 -6.16 16.97 -24.62
N ILE A 264 -5.26 15.99 -24.59
CA ILE A 264 -4.84 15.27 -25.80
C ILE A 264 -6.01 14.51 -26.42
N THR A 265 -6.85 13.88 -25.59
CA THR A 265 -8.06 13.20 -26.05
C THR A 265 -9.01 14.17 -26.73
N PHE A 266 -9.24 15.35 -26.15
CA PHE A 266 -10.09 16.37 -26.73
C PHE A 266 -9.55 16.84 -28.09
N VAL A 267 -8.25 17.14 -28.19
CA VAL A 267 -7.60 17.55 -29.44
C VAL A 267 -7.68 16.45 -30.51
N ALA A 268 -7.41 15.20 -30.13
CA ALA A 268 -7.47 14.04 -31.02
C ALA A 268 -8.88 13.83 -31.60
N VAL A 269 -9.91 13.89 -30.74
CA VAL A 269 -11.31 13.75 -31.17
C VAL A 269 -11.76 14.95 -31.98
N PHE A 270 -11.39 16.18 -31.60
CA PHE A 270 -11.73 17.38 -32.34
C PHE A 270 -11.21 17.33 -33.77
N PHE A 271 -9.91 17.05 -33.96
CA PHE A 271 -9.34 16.93 -35.29
C PHE A 271 -9.87 15.70 -36.04
N GLY A 272 -10.07 14.57 -35.35
CA GLY A 272 -10.66 13.39 -35.96
C GLY A 272 -12.05 13.68 -36.56
N VAL A 273 -12.95 14.29 -35.78
CA VAL A 273 -14.32 14.63 -36.21
C VAL A 273 -14.30 15.72 -37.28
N LEU A 274 -13.43 16.73 -37.15
CA LEU A 274 -13.29 17.78 -38.15
C LEU A 274 -12.90 17.21 -39.52
N PHE A 275 -11.89 16.34 -39.56
CA PHE A 275 -11.45 15.69 -40.80
C PHE A 275 -12.47 14.69 -41.33
N PHE A 276 -13.22 14.02 -40.45
CA PHE A 276 -14.35 13.20 -40.86
C PHE A 276 -15.41 14.02 -41.62
N ILE A 277 -15.80 15.18 -41.09
CA ILE A 277 -16.77 16.08 -41.74
C ILE A 277 -16.23 16.60 -43.08
N ILE A 278 -14.95 16.99 -43.13
CA ILE A 278 -14.30 17.44 -44.36
C ILE A 278 -14.28 16.32 -45.41
N SER A 279 -13.91 15.10 -45.01
CA SER A 279 -13.87 13.95 -45.92
C SER A 279 -15.25 13.63 -46.50
N MET A 280 -16.30 13.68 -45.67
CA MET A 280 -17.69 13.53 -46.11
C MET A 280 -18.09 14.66 -47.07
N ALA A 281 -17.72 15.91 -46.80
CA ALA A 281 -18.02 17.06 -47.65
C ALA A 281 -17.30 17.01 -49.00
N MET A 282 -16.12 16.38 -49.07
CA MET A 282 -15.38 16.14 -50.31
C MET A 282 -15.96 14.99 -51.15
N GLY A 283 -17.01 14.32 -50.68
CA GLY A 283 -17.66 13.20 -51.38
C GLY A 283 -16.93 11.87 -51.23
N CYS A 284 -16.06 11.72 -50.22
CA CYS A 284 -15.44 10.44 -49.92
C CYS A 284 -16.47 9.43 -49.39
N ASN A 285 -16.18 8.14 -49.56
CA ASN A 285 -16.98 7.08 -48.95
C ASN A 285 -16.99 7.24 -47.42
N TRP A 286 -18.15 7.05 -46.78
CA TRP A 286 -18.30 7.13 -45.33
C TRP A 286 -17.41 6.13 -44.59
N LEU A 287 -17.16 4.94 -45.18
CA LEU A 287 -16.21 3.94 -44.66
C LEU A 287 -14.78 4.51 -44.63
N LEU A 288 -14.35 5.15 -45.72
CA LEU A 288 -13.02 5.76 -45.83
C LEU A 288 -12.88 6.95 -44.87
N SER A 289 -13.94 7.73 -44.70
CA SER A 289 -13.98 8.87 -43.77
C SER A 289 -13.79 8.38 -42.32
N ILE A 290 -14.38 7.25 -41.96
CA ILE A 290 -14.19 6.61 -40.65
C ILE A 290 -12.74 6.13 -40.47
N ILE A 291 -12.11 5.56 -41.50
CA ILE A 291 -10.71 5.13 -41.44
C ILE A 291 -9.79 6.34 -41.16
N TYR A 292 -10.04 7.48 -41.81
CA TYR A 292 -9.31 8.72 -41.52
C TYR A 292 -9.54 9.23 -40.10
N LEU A 293 -10.79 9.18 -39.60
CA LEU A 293 -11.11 9.51 -38.21
C LEU A 293 -10.28 8.69 -37.22
N ILE A 294 -10.25 7.36 -37.40
CA ILE A 294 -9.49 6.45 -36.52
C ILE A 294 -7.99 6.73 -36.64
N GLY A 295 -7.46 6.88 -37.86
CA GLY A 295 -6.04 7.17 -38.10
C GLY A 295 -5.58 8.46 -37.43
N ILE A 296 -6.38 9.53 -37.49
CA ILE A 296 -6.09 10.80 -36.83
C ILE A 296 -6.11 10.65 -35.31
N ILE A 297 -7.11 9.95 -34.75
CA ILE A 297 -7.19 9.74 -33.31
C ILE A 297 -5.97 8.95 -32.81
N VAL A 298 -5.65 7.82 -33.46
CA VAL A 298 -4.51 6.97 -33.10
C VAL A 298 -3.19 7.73 -33.21
N SER A 299 -2.99 8.52 -34.28
CA SER A 299 -1.77 9.30 -34.47
C SER A 299 -1.52 10.36 -33.40
N ASN A 300 -2.54 10.75 -32.63
CA ASN A 300 -2.43 11.74 -31.55
C ASN A 300 -2.26 11.10 -30.17
N VAL A 301 -2.32 9.77 -30.04
CA VAL A 301 -2.14 9.07 -28.77
C VAL A 301 -0.65 8.92 -28.47
N PRO A 302 -0.09 9.48 -27.38
CA PRO A 302 1.31 9.30 -27.03
C PRO A 302 1.48 8.01 -26.21
N GLU A 303 1.61 6.86 -26.88
CA GLU A 303 1.65 5.55 -26.22
C GLU A 303 2.84 5.39 -25.25
N GLY A 304 3.92 6.14 -25.48
CA GLY A 304 5.13 6.09 -24.66
C GLY A 304 5.07 6.89 -23.36
N LEU A 305 4.12 7.82 -23.18
CA LEU A 305 4.17 8.82 -22.11
C LEU A 305 4.07 8.21 -20.71
N LEU A 306 3.13 7.29 -20.49
CA LEU A 306 2.93 6.69 -19.17
C LEU A 306 4.14 5.87 -18.73
N CYS A 307 4.79 5.21 -19.69
CA CYS A 307 6.02 4.46 -19.45
C CYS A 307 7.18 5.39 -19.10
N THR A 308 7.38 6.48 -19.86
CA THR A 308 8.48 7.42 -19.60
C THR A 308 8.34 8.09 -18.23
N VAL A 309 7.13 8.52 -17.84
CA VAL A 309 6.88 9.09 -16.51
C VAL A 309 7.21 8.09 -15.40
N THR A 310 6.78 6.83 -15.53
CA THR A 310 7.04 5.78 -14.54
C THR A 310 8.54 5.50 -14.39
N VAL A 311 9.27 5.45 -15.50
CA VAL A 311 10.73 5.26 -15.52
C VAL A 311 11.44 6.45 -14.89
N CYS A 312 11.05 7.69 -15.25
CA CYS A 312 11.61 8.91 -14.65
C CYS A 312 11.42 8.95 -13.14
N LEU A 313 10.22 8.67 -12.63
CA LEU A 313 9.94 8.62 -11.19
C LEU A 313 10.77 7.53 -10.49
N THR A 314 10.92 6.36 -11.12
CA THR A 314 11.71 5.24 -10.57
C THR A 314 13.19 5.58 -10.48
N LEU A 315 13.76 6.24 -11.50
CA LEU A 315 15.14 6.69 -11.49
C LEU A 315 15.39 7.74 -10.40
N THR A 316 14.44 8.67 -10.21
CA THR A 316 14.51 9.69 -9.16
C THR A 316 14.40 9.07 -7.77
N ALA A 317 13.45 8.14 -7.55
CA ALA A 317 13.34 7.39 -6.30
C ALA A 317 14.64 6.63 -5.97
N LYS A 318 15.27 6.02 -6.97
CA LYS A 318 16.58 5.34 -6.82
C LYS A 318 17.69 6.33 -6.42
N LYS A 319 17.67 7.56 -6.96
CA LYS A 319 18.64 8.61 -6.62
C LYS A 319 18.42 9.14 -5.19
N MET A 320 17.18 9.25 -4.74
CA MET A 320 16.82 9.63 -3.37
C MET A 320 17.24 8.55 -2.36
N ALA A 321 17.00 7.27 -2.69
CA ALA A 321 17.41 6.15 -1.84
C ALA A 321 18.92 6.11 -1.59
N LYS A 322 19.73 6.43 -2.63
CA LYS A 322 21.19 6.58 -2.47
C LYS A 322 21.62 7.69 -1.50
N LYS A 323 20.74 8.64 -1.22
CA LYS A 323 20.95 9.74 -0.26
C LYS A 323 20.20 9.49 1.05
N ASN A 324 19.93 8.24 1.41
CA ASN A 324 19.22 7.83 2.63
C ASN A 324 17.78 8.38 2.74
N CYS A 325 17.17 8.82 1.63
CA CYS A 325 15.77 9.21 1.58
C CYS A 325 14.96 8.09 0.94
N LEU A 326 14.29 7.29 1.78
CA LEU A 326 13.46 6.18 1.31
C LEU A 326 12.06 6.68 0.97
N VAL A 327 11.72 6.59 -0.31
CA VAL A 327 10.38 6.88 -0.81
C VAL A 327 9.55 5.60 -0.73
N LYS A 328 8.29 5.63 -0.26
CA LYS A 328 7.39 4.45 -0.19
C LYS A 328 6.49 4.29 -1.43
N TYR A 329 6.17 5.38 -2.12
CA TYR A 329 5.32 5.42 -3.31
C TYR A 329 5.98 6.27 -4.41
N LEU A 330 6.02 5.80 -5.66
CA LEU A 330 6.72 6.52 -6.74
C LEU A 330 6.17 7.94 -6.95
N GLN A 331 4.85 8.13 -6.83
CA GLN A 331 4.25 9.45 -6.98
C GLN A 331 4.65 10.43 -5.86
N ALA A 332 5.04 9.93 -4.68
CA ALA A 332 5.43 10.77 -3.56
C ALA A 332 6.75 11.53 -3.81
N VAL A 333 7.56 11.07 -4.78
CA VAL A 333 8.76 11.79 -5.25
C VAL A 333 8.39 13.19 -5.75
N GLU A 334 7.30 13.30 -6.51
CA GLU A 334 6.84 14.56 -7.10
C GLU A 334 6.07 15.38 -6.06
N THR A 335 5.22 14.73 -5.24
CA THR A 335 4.45 15.42 -4.20
C THR A 335 5.35 16.24 -3.27
N LEU A 336 6.53 15.72 -2.93
CA LEU A 336 7.55 16.42 -2.14
C LEU A 336 8.07 17.72 -2.79
N GLY A 337 8.07 17.81 -4.12
CA GLY A 337 8.47 19.00 -4.86
C GLY A 337 7.33 19.99 -5.12
N SER A 338 6.09 19.54 -4.96
CA SER A 338 4.86 20.31 -5.20
C SER A 338 4.15 20.73 -3.90
N THR A 339 4.80 20.52 -2.75
CA THR A 339 4.37 21.01 -1.43
C THR A 339 4.90 22.41 -1.18
#